data_AF-A0A1F8AGI7-F1
#
_entry.id   AF-A0A1F8AGI7-F1
#
_cell.length_a   1.000
_cell.length_b   1.000
_cell.length_c   1.000
_cell.angle_alpha   90.00
_cell.angle_beta   90.00
_cell.angle_gamma   90.00
#
_symmetry.space_group_name_H-M   'P 1'
#
loop_
_entity.id
_entity.type
_entity.pdbx_description
1 polymer ?
#
loop_
_entity_poly.entity_id
_entity_poly.type
_entity_poly.pdbx_seq_one_letter_code
_entity_poly.pdbx_strand_id
1 'polypeptide(L)'
;MQFTYTAIALALVTAISAQNNFVIMSCNTSPIPCKSVGIPCNNENTPWACPVNSDLVAAFEAHCRNINAYPEIRGSGFTLSDAKQTAGCKT
;
A
#
# COMPACT_ATOMS: atom_id res chain seq x y z
N MET A 1 11.60 -39.69 44.23
CA MET A 1 12.25 -39.10 43.03
C MET A 1 11.29 -38.04 42.50
N GLN A 2 11.58 -36.75 42.71
CA GLN A 2 10.73 -35.65 42.25
C GLN A 2 11.23 -35.21 40.87
N PHE A 3 10.37 -35.33 39.85
CA PHE A 3 10.64 -34.83 38.51
C PHE A 3 10.07 -33.43 38.39
N THR A 4 10.96 -32.45 38.43
CA THR A 4 10.63 -31.04 38.22
C THR A 4 10.39 -30.82 36.73
N TYR A 5 9.13 -30.64 36.33
CA TYR A 5 8.76 -30.34 34.96
C TYR A 5 9.07 -28.88 34.65
N THR A 6 10.13 -28.64 33.88
CA THR A 6 10.43 -27.33 33.30
C THR A 6 9.44 -27.05 32.18
N ALA A 7 8.43 -26.22 32.46
CA ALA A 7 7.52 -25.70 31.45
C ALA A 7 8.28 -24.73 30.53
N ILE A 8 8.58 -25.17 29.31
CA ILE A 8 9.17 -24.33 28.27
C ILE A 8 8.03 -23.46 27.71
N ALA A 9 7.96 -22.21 28.14
CA ALA A 9 7.07 -21.23 27.54
C ALA A 9 7.57 -20.89 26.13
N LEU A 10 6.93 -21.45 25.09
CA LEU A 10 7.12 -21.00 23.72
C LEU A 10 6.50 -19.61 23.58
N ALA A 11 7.34 -18.58 23.64
CA ALA A 11 6.95 -17.25 23.19
C ALA A 11 6.73 -17.30 21.67
N LEU A 12 5.47 -17.25 21.23
CA LEU A 12 5.13 -17.00 19.84
C LEU A 12 5.64 -15.61 19.47
N VAL A 13 6.80 -15.55 18.80
CA VAL A 13 7.23 -14.36 18.10
C VAL A 13 6.31 -14.23 16.89
N THR A 14 5.23 -13.46 17.04
CA THR A 14 4.43 -13.03 15.89
C THR A 14 5.30 -12.10 15.06
N ALA A 15 6.02 -12.67 14.09
CA ALA A 15 6.55 -11.91 12.98
C ALA A 15 5.34 -11.31 12.27
N ILE A 16 5.02 -10.04 12.59
CA ILE A 16 4.07 -9.25 11.82
C ILE A 16 4.77 -9.06 10.47
N SER A 17 4.55 -9.99 9.55
CA SER A 17 5.02 -9.85 8.18
C SER A 17 4.44 -8.54 7.67
N ALA A 18 5.29 -7.55 7.45
CA ALA A 18 4.94 -6.42 6.61
C ALA A 18 4.62 -7.03 5.24
N GLN A 19 3.35 -7.32 4.98
CA GLN A 19 2.97 -7.95 3.72
C GLN A 19 3.19 -6.90 2.63
N ASN A 20 3.97 -7.28 1.62
CA ASN A 20 4.31 -6.43 0.47
C ASN A 20 3.10 -6.31 -0.48
N ASN A 21 1.99 -5.80 0.05
CA ASN A 21 0.70 -5.77 -0.63
C ASN A 21 0.40 -4.41 -1.25
N PHE A 22 1.36 -3.49 -1.33
CA PHE A 22 1.12 -2.17 -1.91
C PHE A 22 1.81 -1.99 -3.26
N VAL A 23 1.11 -1.27 -4.13
CA VAL A 23 1.47 -0.94 -5.50
C VAL A 23 1.41 0.58 -5.62
N ILE A 24 2.39 1.19 -6.29
CA ILE A 24 2.33 2.61 -6.63
C ILE A 24 1.62 2.74 -7.98
N MET A 25 0.52 3.46 -8.00
CA MET A 25 -0.25 3.71 -9.23
C MET A 25 -0.49 5.20 -9.47
N SER A 26 -0.69 5.58 -10.72
CA SER A 26 -1.09 6.92 -11.14
C SER A 26 -2.03 6.84 -12.34
N CYS A 27 -2.85 7.88 -12.57
CA CYS A 27 -3.54 8.04 -13.85
C CYS A 27 -2.71 8.96 -14.76
N ASN A 28 -2.35 8.53 -15.97
CA ASN A 28 -1.38 9.21 -16.84
C ASN A 28 -1.93 10.51 -17.47
N THR A 29 -3.01 10.42 -18.26
CA THR A 29 -3.51 11.56 -19.07
C THR A 29 -4.34 12.58 -18.29
N SER A 30 -4.92 12.18 -17.16
CA SER A 30 -5.63 13.08 -16.24
C SER A 30 -5.29 12.64 -14.82
N PRO A 31 -4.21 13.19 -14.25
CA PRO A 31 -3.76 12.80 -12.92
C PRO A 31 -4.85 13.17 -11.90
N ILE A 32 -5.14 12.25 -10.99
CA ILE A 32 -6.16 12.40 -9.95
C ILE A 32 -5.49 12.36 -8.57
N PRO A 33 -5.87 13.24 -7.63
CA PRO A 33 -5.39 13.16 -6.26
C PRO A 33 -5.79 11.81 -5.62
N CYS A 34 -4.88 11.19 -4.89
CA CYS A 34 -5.12 9.91 -4.22
C CYS A 34 -6.34 9.94 -3.28
N LYS A 35 -6.59 11.09 -2.64
CA LYS A 35 -7.78 11.30 -1.79
C LYS A 35 -9.10 11.19 -2.55
N SER A 36 -9.13 11.57 -3.82
CA SER A 36 -10.36 11.50 -4.65
C SER A 36 -10.78 10.07 -4.97
N VAL A 37 -9.87 9.11 -4.84
CA VAL A 37 -10.13 7.67 -5.00
C VAL A 37 -10.10 6.93 -3.66
N GLY A 38 -10.24 7.66 -2.55
CA GLY A 38 -10.33 7.09 -1.19
C GLY A 38 -9.00 6.65 -0.58
N ILE A 39 -7.86 6.97 -1.20
CA ILE A 39 -6.53 6.62 -0.67
C ILE A 39 -6.03 7.75 0.23
N PRO A 40 -5.78 7.50 1.52
CA PRO A 40 -5.34 8.51 2.48
C PRO A 40 -3.84 8.82 2.31
N CYS A 41 -3.49 9.43 1.18
CA CYS A 41 -2.16 9.92 0.86
C CYS A 41 -2.27 11.39 0.45
N ASN A 42 -1.56 12.26 1.18
CA ASN A 42 -1.47 13.67 0.84
C ASN A 42 -0.16 13.92 0.09
N ASN A 43 -0.21 13.85 -1.23
CA ASN A 43 0.91 14.20 -2.10
C ASN A 43 0.56 15.47 -2.89
N GLU A 44 1.49 16.42 -2.94
CA GLU A 44 1.33 17.68 -3.68
C GLU A 44 2.00 17.65 -5.06
N ASN A 45 2.79 16.60 -5.34
CA ASN A 45 3.51 16.45 -6.59
C ASN A 45 2.62 15.77 -7.65
N THR A 46 2.48 16.45 -8.79
CA THR A 46 1.82 15.91 -9.99
C THR A 46 2.86 15.34 -10.96
N PRO A 47 2.62 14.16 -11.57
CA PRO A 47 1.45 13.29 -11.41
C PRO A 47 1.42 12.59 -10.03
N TRP A 48 0.23 12.54 -9.41
CA TRP A 48 0.05 11.92 -8.10
C TRP A 48 0.32 10.42 -8.17
N ALA A 49 1.37 9.99 -7.48
CA ALA A 49 1.65 8.60 -7.20
C ALA A 49 0.86 8.20 -5.94
N CYS A 50 0.04 7.15 -6.06
CA CYS A 50 -0.83 6.69 -4.99
C CYS A 50 -0.41 5.31 -4.49
N PRO A 51 -0.26 5.12 -3.17
CA PRO A 51 -0.02 3.80 -2.59
C PRO A 51 -1.35 3.04 -2.54
N VAL A 52 -1.59 2.22 -3.55
CA VAL A 52 -2.80 1.40 -3.68
C VAL A 52 -2.52 0.04 -3.05
N ASN A 53 -3.43 -0.44 -2.20
CA ASN A 53 -3.37 -1.85 -1.78
C ASN A 53 -3.65 -2.73 -3.02
N SER A 54 -2.96 -3.85 -3.15
CA SER A 54 -3.11 -4.81 -4.25
C SER A 54 -4.56 -5.23 -4.46
N ASP A 55 -5.34 -5.34 -3.38
CA ASP A 55 -6.78 -5.66 -3.43
C ASP A 55 -7.64 -4.54 -4.05
N LEU A 56 -7.14 -3.30 -4.05
CA LEU A 56 -7.82 -2.10 -4.54
C LEU A 56 -7.33 -1.65 -5.92
N VAL A 57 -6.38 -2.36 -6.53
CA VAL A 57 -5.83 -2.03 -7.85
C VAL A 57 -6.94 -1.92 -8.90
N ALA A 58 -7.82 -2.93 -8.98
CA ALA A 58 -8.91 -2.93 -9.96
C ALA A 58 -9.88 -1.75 -9.77
N ALA A 59 -10.14 -1.35 -8.52
CA ALA A 59 -11.00 -0.20 -8.22
C ALA A 59 -10.32 1.12 -8.62
N PHE A 60 -9.02 1.26 -8.36
CA PHE A 60 -8.22 2.41 -8.79
C PHE A 60 -8.19 2.51 -10.33
N GLU A 61 -7.99 1.40 -11.03
CA GLU A 61 -8.04 1.36 -12.50
C GLU A 61 -9.39 1.82 -13.04
N ALA A 62 -10.49 1.33 -12.45
CA ALA A 62 -11.84 1.74 -12.84
C ALA A 62 -12.06 3.24 -12.64
N HIS A 63 -11.53 3.82 -11.56
CA HIS A 63 -11.58 5.26 -11.34
C HIS A 63 -10.81 6.05 -12.40
N CYS A 64 -9.57 5.65 -12.75
CA CYS A 64 -8.83 6.29 -13.85
C CYS A 64 -9.64 6.25 -15.15
N ARG A 65 -10.19 5.08 -15.50
CA ARG A 65 -10.95 4.90 -16.74
C ARG A 65 -12.25 5.72 -16.76
N ASN A 66 -12.92 5.89 -15.62
CA ASN A 66 -14.15 6.67 -15.51
C ASN A 66 -13.95 8.14 -15.91
N ILE A 67 -12.77 8.70 -15.61
CA ILE A 67 -12.39 10.07 -15.99
C ILE A 67 -11.64 10.15 -17.32
N ASN A 68 -11.73 9.12 -18.18
CA ASN A 68 -11.01 9.01 -19.45
C ASN A 68 -9.47 9.06 -19.32
N ALA A 69 -8.93 8.59 -18.19
CA ALA A 69 -7.50 8.44 -17.97
C ALA A 69 -7.07 6.97 -18.02
N TYR A 70 -5.77 6.76 -18.24
CA TYR A 70 -5.16 5.42 -18.23
C TYR A 70 -4.45 5.16 -16.91
N PRO A 71 -4.73 4.03 -16.23
CA PRO A 71 -3.97 3.65 -15.04
C PRO A 71 -2.56 3.20 -15.43
N GLU A 72 -1.60 3.56 -14.61
CA GLU A 72 -0.18 3.23 -14.77
C GLU A 72 0.36 2.72 -13.43
N ILE A 73 0.94 1.52 -13.44
CA ILE A 73 1.67 0.97 -12.30
C ILE A 73 3.12 1.45 -12.37
N ARG A 74 3.55 2.18 -11.34
CA ARG A 74 4.90 2.74 -11.22
C ARG A 74 5.85 1.87 -10.41
N GLY A 75 5.32 0.93 -9.63
CA GLY A 75 6.09 -0.05 -8.87
C GLY A 75 5.18 -0.93 -8.01
N SER A 76 5.68 -2.07 -7.54
CA SER A 76 4.91 -3.05 -6.77
C SER A 76 5.76 -3.73 -5.69
N GLY A 77 5.11 -4.48 -4.81
CA GLY A 77 5.80 -5.23 -3.75
C GLY A 77 6.29 -4.36 -2.62
N PHE A 78 5.59 -3.26 -2.33
CA PHE A 78 5.93 -2.35 -1.24
C PHE A 78 5.19 -2.72 0.04
N THR A 79 5.82 -2.48 1.18
CA THR A 79 5.09 -2.34 2.45
C THR A 79 4.28 -1.04 2.43
N LEU A 80 3.30 -0.88 3.34
CA LEU A 80 2.54 0.37 3.44
C LEU A 80 3.45 1.59 3.66
N SER A 81 4.49 1.43 4.49
CA SER A 81 5.42 2.52 4.82
C SER A 81 6.24 2.92 3.60
N ASP A 82 6.84 1.94 2.92
CA ASP A 82 7.65 2.19 1.72
C ASP A 82 6.78 2.76 0.60
N ALA A 83 5.54 2.27 0.47
CA ALA A 83 4.62 2.76 -0.53
C ALA A 83 4.26 4.24 -0.28
N LYS A 84 3.97 4.61 0.98
CA LYS A 84 3.70 6.01 1.35
C LYS A 84 4.90 6.91 1.09
N GLN A 85 6.10 6.46 1.44
CA GLN A 85 7.32 7.22 1.22
C GLN A 85 7.60 7.40 -0.28
N THR A 86 7.51 6.31 -1.05
CA THR A 86 7.73 6.31 -2.51
C THR A 86 6.68 7.14 -3.24
N ALA A 87 5.43 7.09 -2.78
CA ALA A 87 4.35 7.94 -3.25
C ALA A 87 4.49 9.41 -2.85
N GLY A 88 5.46 9.76 -2.00
CA GLY A 88 5.63 11.13 -1.50
C GLY A 88 4.48 11.61 -0.60
N CYS A 89 3.78 10.69 0.06
CA CYS A 89 2.72 11.04 0.99
C CYS A 89 3.31 11.79 2.18
N LYS A 90 2.88 13.03 2.40
CA LYS A 90 3.18 13.77 3.62
C LYS A 90 2.46 13.09 4.80
N THR A 91 3.22 12.85 5.87
CA THR A 91 2.74 12.41 7.20
C THR A 91 1.91 13.49 7.86
#